data_AF-A0AAD8BFJ8-F1
#
_entry.id   AF-A0AAD8BFJ8-F1
#
_cell.length_a   1.000
_cell.length_b   1.000
_cell.length_c   1.000
_cell.angle_alpha   90.00
_cell.angle_beta   90.00
_cell.angle_gamma   90.00
#
_symmetry.space_group_name_H-M   'P 1'
#
loop_
_entity.id
_entity.type
_entity.pdbx_description
1 polymer ?
#
loop_
_entity_poly.entity_id
_entity_poly.type
_entity_poly.pdbx_seq_one_letter_code
_entity_poly.pdbx_strand_id
1 'polypeptide(L)'
;MALNISSPVSRTLLSDFATTRDLLSDKDYITVEGVITVLSVALAFVGVLGNAVSIITYVSMASKDGVTVTFLFTAAADLIYLVTVIAMGVSFLLLSVEVISGYTIWFPVEPYGVYGFLAMSGRYPYEASKLATTCLSVARCLCVAKPLLYRSFFYRECGFVYHCNIFSLFHSLLYAGLGAHGNEGPIQQLH
;
A
#
# COMPACT_ATOMS: atom_id res chain seq x y z
N MET A 1 12.99 19.48 30.70
CA MET A 1 12.83 18.27 31.52
C MET A 1 13.76 17.22 30.93
N ALA A 2 14.98 17.10 31.46
CA ALA A 2 16.01 16.22 30.92
C ALA A 2 15.77 14.78 31.41
N LEU A 3 15.55 13.84 30.48
CA LEU A 3 15.43 12.42 30.79
C LEU A 3 16.80 11.90 31.25
N ASN A 4 16.87 11.38 32.47
CA ASN A 4 18.06 10.84 33.10
C ASN A 4 18.37 9.43 32.53
N ILE A 5 19.29 9.36 31.55
CA ILE A 5 19.71 8.13 30.82
C ILE A 5 20.70 7.29 31.64
N SER A 6 20.44 7.09 32.94
CA SER A 6 21.37 6.40 33.86
C SER A 6 20.97 4.95 34.17
N SER A 7 19.78 4.48 33.76
CA SER A 7 19.38 3.10 34.08
C SER A 7 20.19 2.07 33.27
N PRO A 8 20.73 1.02 33.90
CA PRO A 8 21.49 -0.03 33.21
C PRO A 8 20.65 -0.75 32.14
N VAL A 9 19.33 -0.78 32.32
CA VAL A 9 18.34 -1.33 31.38
C VAL A 9 18.29 -0.55 30.05
N SER A 10 18.49 0.78 30.08
CA SER A 10 18.51 1.58 28.84
C SER A 10 19.77 1.33 28.02
N ARG A 11 20.89 0.97 28.67
CA ARG A 11 22.14 0.65 27.97
C ARG A 11 22.09 -0.73 27.33
N THR A 12 21.49 -1.72 27.99
CA THR A 12 21.30 -3.05 27.40
C THR A 12 20.30 -3.02 26.24
N LEU A 13 19.22 -2.23 26.33
CA LEU A 13 18.33 -2.02 25.18
C LEU A 13 19.01 -1.27 24.04
N LEU A 14 19.84 -0.26 24.32
CA LEU A 14 20.60 0.43 23.27
C LEU A 14 21.65 -0.47 22.62
N SER A 15 22.31 -1.34 23.39
CA SER A 15 23.25 -2.31 22.83
C SER A 15 22.55 -3.41 22.04
N ASP A 16 21.40 -3.91 22.49
CA ASP A 16 20.58 -4.85 21.70
C ASP A 16 20.07 -4.19 20.41
N PHE A 17 19.63 -2.94 20.48
CA PHE A 17 19.15 -2.20 19.32
C PHE A 17 20.27 -1.84 18.34
N ALA A 18 21.49 -1.59 18.84
CA ALA A 18 22.68 -1.40 18.01
C ALA A 18 23.16 -2.73 17.39
N THR A 19 23.14 -3.82 18.16
CA THR A 19 23.53 -5.16 17.69
C THR A 19 22.53 -5.68 16.65
N THR A 20 21.24 -5.39 16.81
CA THR A 20 20.19 -5.73 15.82
C THR A 20 20.37 -4.93 14.52
N ARG A 21 20.83 -3.66 14.62
CA ARG A 21 21.16 -2.84 13.43
C ARG A 21 22.42 -3.31 12.71
N ASP A 22 23.39 -3.88 13.41
CA ASP A 22 24.59 -4.49 12.82
C ASP A 22 24.37 -5.94 12.36
N LEU A 23 23.30 -6.60 12.81
CA LEU A 23 23.00 -8.00 12.47
C LEU A 23 22.28 -8.18 11.13
N LEU A 24 21.64 -7.14 10.60
CA LEU A 24 21.06 -7.19 9.25
C LEU A 24 22.06 -6.56 8.28
N SER A 25 22.96 -7.37 7.74
CA SER A 25 23.82 -6.92 6.64
C SER A 25 22.93 -6.44 5.49
N ASP A 26 23.30 -5.34 4.83
CA ASP A 26 22.54 -4.79 3.70
C ASP A 26 22.23 -5.86 2.62
N LYS A 27 23.11 -6.85 2.49
CA LYS A 27 22.93 -8.00 1.59
C LYS A 27 21.79 -8.93 2.02
N ASP A 28 21.64 -9.16 3.33
CA ASP A 28 20.56 -9.99 3.87
C ASP A 28 19.21 -9.28 3.70
N TYR A 29 19.20 -7.95 3.90
CA TYR A 29 18.01 -7.13 3.67
C TYR A 29 17.53 -7.22 2.22
N ILE A 30 18.43 -6.99 1.24
CA ILE A 30 18.09 -7.08 -0.20
C ILE A 30 17.60 -8.48 -0.58
N THR A 31 18.21 -9.53 -0.02
CA THR A 31 17.83 -10.91 -0.31
C THR A 31 16.43 -11.22 0.21
N VAL A 32 16.13 -10.85 1.45
CA VAL A 32 14.81 -11.06 2.07
C VAL A 32 13.74 -10.24 1.35
N GLU A 33 14.02 -8.97 1.08
CA GLU A 33 13.08 -8.09 0.36
C GLU A 33 12.83 -8.58 -1.06
N GLY A 34 13.87 -9.08 -1.75
CA GLY A 34 13.73 -9.69 -3.07
C GLY A 34 12.81 -10.91 -3.07
N VAL A 35 12.98 -11.82 -2.12
CA VAL A 35 12.11 -13.02 -2.01
C VAL A 35 10.66 -12.63 -1.72
N ILE A 36 10.44 -11.68 -0.80
CA ILE A 36 9.10 -11.18 -0.47
C ILE A 36 8.47 -10.51 -1.70
N THR A 37 9.24 -9.73 -2.45
CA THR A 37 8.76 -9.03 -3.64
C THR A 37 8.34 -10.02 -4.73
N VAL A 38 9.14 -11.05 -5.00
CA VAL A 38 8.80 -12.08 -6.00
C VAL A 38 7.51 -12.82 -5.61
N LEU A 39 7.39 -13.21 -4.33
CA LEU A 39 6.17 -13.87 -3.84
C LEU A 39 4.95 -12.94 -3.95
N SER A 40 5.13 -11.67 -3.60
CA SER A 40 4.07 -10.65 -3.64
C SER A 40 3.59 -10.39 -5.08
N VAL A 41 4.51 -10.32 -6.04
CA VAL A 41 4.18 -10.16 -7.47
C VAL A 41 3.45 -11.41 -7.99
N ALA A 42 3.89 -12.61 -7.62
CA ALA A 42 3.21 -13.84 -8.01
C ALA A 42 1.77 -13.90 -7.47
N LEU A 43 1.57 -13.56 -6.19
CA LEU A 43 0.24 -13.44 -5.59
C LEU A 43 -0.58 -12.33 -6.24
N ALA A 44 0.05 -11.23 -6.65
CA ALA A 44 -0.64 -10.14 -7.33
C ALA A 44 -1.21 -10.57 -8.69
N PHE A 45 -0.50 -11.39 -9.46
CA PHE A 45 -1.05 -11.94 -10.71
C PHE A 45 -2.30 -12.79 -10.48
N VAL A 46 -2.27 -13.66 -9.47
CA VAL A 46 -3.44 -14.48 -9.10
C VAL A 46 -4.60 -13.57 -8.66
N GLY A 47 -4.31 -12.55 -7.85
CA GLY A 47 -5.29 -11.57 -7.40
C GLY A 47 -5.90 -10.76 -8.54
N VAL A 48 -5.12 -10.37 -9.56
CA VAL A 48 -5.61 -9.61 -10.72
C VAL A 48 -6.63 -10.44 -11.48
N LEU A 49 -6.33 -11.72 -11.72
CA LEU A 49 -7.25 -12.64 -12.39
C LEU A 49 -8.55 -12.82 -11.58
N GLY A 50 -8.44 -13.06 -10.27
CA GLY A 50 -9.62 -13.24 -9.40
C GLY A 50 -10.50 -12.00 -9.32
N ASN A 51 -9.90 -10.81 -9.18
CA ASN A 51 -10.63 -9.55 -9.13
C ASN A 51 -11.21 -9.16 -10.49
N ALA A 52 -10.51 -9.43 -11.60
CA ALA A 52 -11.04 -9.20 -12.95
C ALA A 52 -12.29 -10.05 -13.22
N VAL A 53 -12.26 -11.35 -12.89
CA VAL A 53 -13.44 -12.22 -13.00
C VAL A 53 -14.59 -11.72 -12.13
N SER A 54 -14.28 -11.25 -10.91
CA SER A 54 -15.28 -10.68 -10.01
C SER A 54 -15.95 -9.43 -10.61
N ILE A 55 -15.17 -8.50 -11.16
CA ILE A 55 -15.70 -7.30 -11.83
C ILE A 55 -16.59 -7.67 -13.01
N ILE A 56 -16.12 -8.55 -13.90
CA ILE A 56 -16.89 -9.01 -15.06
C ILE A 56 -18.23 -9.62 -14.61
N THR A 57 -18.18 -10.45 -13.58
CA THR A 57 -19.37 -11.10 -13.01
C THR A 57 -20.35 -10.07 -12.46
N TYR A 58 -19.90 -9.14 -11.62
CA TYR A 58 -20.77 -8.14 -11.01
C TYR A 58 -21.32 -7.13 -12.01
N VAL A 59 -20.55 -6.75 -13.04
CA VAL A 59 -21.03 -5.91 -14.14
C VAL A 59 -22.10 -6.64 -14.95
N SER A 60 -21.89 -7.94 -15.24
CA SER A 60 -22.85 -8.74 -16.00
C SER A 60 -24.18 -8.96 -15.27
N MET A 61 -24.17 -8.93 -13.94
CA MET A 61 -25.37 -9.08 -13.11
C MET A 61 -26.30 -7.86 -13.12
N ALA A 62 -25.95 -6.76 -13.80
CA ALA A 62 -26.79 -5.56 -13.98
C ALA A 62 -27.51 -5.11 -12.68
N SER A 63 -26.78 -5.14 -11.56
CA SER A 63 -27.40 -5.18 -10.23
C SER A 63 -27.82 -3.80 -9.72
N LYS A 64 -29.09 -3.68 -9.30
CA LYS A 64 -29.65 -2.54 -8.56
C LYS A 64 -29.43 -2.62 -7.04
N ASP A 65 -28.77 -3.68 -6.57
CA ASP A 65 -28.54 -3.94 -5.15
C ASP A 65 -27.25 -3.28 -4.65
N GLY A 66 -27.34 -2.54 -3.54
CA GLY A 66 -26.21 -1.83 -2.97
C GLY A 66 -25.03 -2.75 -2.63
N VAL A 67 -25.30 -3.99 -2.22
CA VAL A 67 -24.29 -4.99 -1.84
C VAL A 67 -23.36 -5.33 -2.99
N THR A 68 -23.92 -5.52 -4.19
CA THR A 68 -23.16 -5.84 -5.39
C THR A 68 -22.30 -4.66 -5.82
N VAL A 69 -22.78 -3.43 -5.62
CA VAL A 69 -21.99 -2.21 -5.84
C VAL A 69 -20.79 -2.16 -4.88
N THR A 70 -20.95 -2.52 -3.60
CA THR A 70 -19.84 -2.61 -2.65
C THR A 70 -18.82 -3.67 -3.07
N PHE A 71 -19.28 -4.85 -3.49
CA PHE A 71 -18.38 -5.90 -3.98
C PHE A 71 -17.59 -5.46 -5.22
N LEU A 72 -18.25 -4.77 -6.15
CA LEU A 72 -17.60 -4.23 -7.34
C LEU A 72 -16.57 -3.16 -6.97
N PHE A 73 -16.90 -2.29 -6.01
CA PHE A 73 -15.96 -1.29 -5.48
C PHE A 73 -14.75 -1.95 -4.81
N THR A 74 -14.97 -2.97 -3.97
CA THR A 74 -13.88 -3.72 -3.33
C THR A 74 -12.98 -4.38 -4.38
N ALA A 75 -13.55 -5.07 -5.36
CA ALA A 75 -12.77 -5.72 -6.42
C ALA A 75 -11.96 -4.70 -7.25
N ALA A 76 -12.52 -3.50 -7.50
CA ALA A 76 -11.81 -2.42 -8.16
C ALA A 76 -10.67 -1.84 -7.31
N ALA A 77 -10.90 -1.64 -6.00
CA ALA A 77 -9.87 -1.17 -5.07
C ALA A 77 -8.72 -2.18 -4.92
N ASP A 78 -9.04 -3.47 -4.82
CA ASP A 78 -8.06 -4.54 -4.82
C ASP A 78 -7.26 -4.56 -6.13
N LEU A 79 -7.91 -4.37 -7.29
CA LEU A 79 -7.21 -4.30 -8.57
C LEU A 79 -6.19 -3.15 -8.61
N ILE A 80 -6.57 -1.96 -8.12
CA ILE A 80 -5.68 -0.80 -8.02
C ILE A 80 -4.49 -1.12 -7.10
N TYR A 81 -4.75 -1.72 -5.93
CA TYR A 81 -3.69 -2.16 -5.03
C TYR A 81 -2.71 -3.12 -5.72
N LEU A 82 -3.22 -4.14 -6.41
CA LEU A 82 -2.39 -5.13 -7.08
C LEU A 82 -1.54 -4.52 -8.19
N VAL A 83 -2.06 -3.53 -8.92
CA VAL A 83 -1.27 -2.77 -9.89
C VAL A 83 -0.12 -2.04 -9.21
N THR A 84 -0.34 -1.41 -8.04
CA THR A 84 0.76 -0.77 -7.29
C THR A 84 1.81 -1.76 -6.81
N VAL A 85 1.42 -2.97 -6.41
CA VAL A 85 2.35 -4.04 -6.01
C VAL A 85 3.20 -4.51 -7.19
N ILE A 86 2.59 -4.70 -8.36
CA ILE A 86 3.33 -5.07 -9.59
C ILE A 86 4.30 -3.95 -9.96
N ALA A 87 3.87 -2.69 -9.90
CA ALA A 87 4.73 -1.54 -10.19
C ALA A 87 5.92 -1.46 -9.22
N MET A 88 5.73 -1.71 -7.92
CA MET A 88 6.82 -1.81 -6.95
C MET A 88 7.79 -2.93 -7.32
N GLY A 89 7.29 -4.10 -7.72
CA GLY A 89 8.12 -5.21 -8.18
C GLY A 89 8.99 -4.85 -9.38
N VAL A 90 8.44 -4.10 -10.35
CA VAL A 90 9.21 -3.60 -11.50
C VAL A 90 10.26 -2.60 -11.06
N SER A 91 9.94 -1.65 -10.17
CA SER A 91 10.91 -0.69 -9.63
C SER A 91 12.05 -1.38 -8.89
N PHE A 92 11.75 -2.42 -8.11
CA PHE A 92 12.77 -3.22 -7.41
C PHE A 92 13.67 -3.99 -8.39
N LEU A 93 13.11 -4.53 -9.47
CA LEU A 93 13.90 -5.18 -10.54
C LEU A 93 14.84 -4.19 -11.22
N LEU A 94 14.37 -2.97 -11.53
CA LEU A 94 15.21 -1.92 -12.13
C LEU A 94 16.35 -1.53 -11.18
N LEU A 95 16.06 -1.34 -9.89
CA LEU A 95 17.07 -1.07 -8.87
C LEU A 95 18.11 -2.21 -8.80
N SER A 96 17.66 -3.46 -8.84
CA SER A 96 18.55 -4.63 -8.82
C SER A 96 19.48 -4.65 -10.04
N VAL A 97 18.98 -4.28 -11.22
CA VAL A 97 19.78 -4.17 -12.45
C VAL A 97 20.84 -3.07 -12.32
N GLU A 98 20.49 -1.90 -11.77
CA GLU A 98 21.47 -0.81 -11.55
C GLU A 98 22.60 -1.27 -10.62
N VAL A 99 22.26 -1.90 -9.50
CA VAL A 99 23.24 -2.40 -8.51
C VAL A 99 24.14 -3.48 -9.12
N ILE A 100 23.59 -4.44 -9.86
CA ILE A 100 24.38 -5.51 -10.50
C ILE A 100 25.29 -4.93 -11.60
N SER A 101 24.83 -3.90 -12.32
CA SER A 101 25.61 -3.24 -13.37
C SER A 101 26.71 -2.31 -12.83
N GLY A 102 26.81 -2.14 -11.50
CA GLY A 102 27.74 -1.20 -10.89
C GLY A 102 27.48 0.25 -11.30
N TYR A 103 26.20 0.62 -11.51
CA TYR A 103 25.79 1.96 -11.96
C TYR A 103 26.40 2.36 -13.32
N THR A 104 26.53 1.41 -14.24
CA THR A 104 26.89 1.71 -15.64
C THR A 104 25.67 2.07 -16.48
N ILE A 105 24.50 1.54 -16.12
CA ILE A 105 23.21 1.85 -16.71
C ILE A 105 22.48 2.75 -15.72
N TRP A 106 22.08 3.95 -16.16
CA TRP A 106 21.33 4.92 -15.36
C TRP A 106 19.94 5.09 -15.97
N PHE A 107 18.90 4.95 -15.16
CA PHE A 107 17.55 5.27 -15.59
C PHE A 107 17.25 6.77 -15.39
N PRO A 108 16.47 7.40 -16.28
CA PRO A 108 16.09 8.82 -16.15
C PRO A 108 15.19 9.10 -14.95
N VAL A 109 14.60 8.05 -14.37
CA VAL A 109 13.75 8.11 -13.17
C VAL A 109 14.41 7.28 -12.10
N GLU A 110 14.66 7.87 -10.93
CA GLU A 110 15.30 7.21 -9.80
C GLU A 110 14.41 6.07 -9.26
N PRO A 111 14.79 4.79 -9.45
CA PRO A 111 13.91 3.65 -9.18
C PRO A 111 13.60 3.49 -7.69
N TYR A 112 14.53 3.89 -6.82
CA TYR A 112 14.33 3.89 -5.37
C TYR A 112 13.24 4.89 -4.93
N GLY A 113 13.23 6.09 -5.53
CA GLY A 113 12.20 7.09 -5.26
C GLY A 113 10.80 6.62 -5.68
N VAL A 114 10.70 5.98 -6.85
CA VAL A 114 9.44 5.40 -7.34
C VAL A 114 8.98 4.26 -6.44
N TYR A 115 9.88 3.37 -6.02
CA TYR A 115 9.56 2.28 -5.10
C TYR A 115 8.99 2.82 -3.77
N GLY A 116 9.66 3.80 -3.17
CA GLY A 116 9.20 4.43 -1.92
C GLY A 116 7.85 5.16 -2.07
N PHE A 117 7.66 5.89 -3.16
CA PHE A 117 6.38 6.56 -3.46
C PHE A 117 5.25 5.55 -3.63
N LEU A 118 5.49 4.50 -4.42
CA LEU A 118 4.52 3.43 -4.62
C LEU A 118 4.19 2.72 -3.31
N ALA A 119 5.18 2.40 -2.48
CA ALA A 119 5.01 1.78 -1.17
C ALA A 119 4.07 2.59 -0.26
N MET A 120 4.18 3.91 -0.29
CA MET A 120 3.25 4.78 0.44
C MET A 120 1.87 4.82 -0.21
N SER A 121 1.80 4.96 -1.53
CA SER A 121 0.52 5.00 -2.26
C SER A 121 -0.27 3.69 -2.17
N GLY A 122 0.39 2.53 -2.09
CA GLY A 122 -0.22 1.21 -2.03
C GLY A 122 -0.87 0.91 -0.67
N ARG A 123 -0.48 1.59 0.40
CA ARG A 123 -1.11 1.42 1.72
C ARG A 123 -2.57 1.84 1.74
N TYR A 124 -2.97 2.81 0.93
CA TYR A 124 -4.34 3.32 0.90
C TYR A 124 -5.36 2.31 0.38
N PRO A 125 -5.21 1.74 -0.83
CA PRO A 125 -6.18 0.76 -1.32
C PRO A 125 -6.17 -0.53 -0.48
N TYR A 126 -5.08 -0.83 0.23
CA TYR A 126 -5.03 -1.93 1.20
C TYR A 126 -5.94 -1.68 2.42
N GLU A 127 -5.83 -0.51 3.06
CA GLU A 127 -6.72 -0.14 4.16
C GLU A 127 -8.18 0.03 3.70
N ALA A 128 -8.39 0.53 2.47
CA ALA A 128 -9.71 0.58 1.84
C ALA A 128 -10.38 -0.79 1.78
N SER A 129 -9.62 -1.80 1.37
CA SER A 129 -10.12 -3.16 1.16
C SER A 129 -10.37 -3.88 2.48
N LYS A 130 -9.56 -3.62 3.52
CA LYS A 130 -9.86 -4.04 4.90
C LYS A 130 -11.15 -3.41 5.44
N LEU A 131 -11.33 -2.10 5.24
CA LEU A 131 -12.54 -1.42 5.68
C LEU A 131 -13.77 -1.95 4.92
N ALA A 132 -13.64 -2.17 3.61
CA ALA A 132 -14.73 -2.72 2.81
C ALA A 132 -15.10 -4.14 3.23
N THR A 133 -14.12 -5.03 3.47
CA THR A 133 -14.37 -6.41 3.92
C THR A 133 -15.01 -6.47 5.31
N THR A 134 -14.61 -5.59 6.23
CA THR A 134 -15.26 -5.49 7.56
C THR A 134 -16.69 -4.98 7.45
N CYS A 135 -16.94 -3.91 6.68
CA CYS A 135 -18.30 -3.43 6.40
C CYS A 135 -19.18 -4.52 5.79
N LEU A 136 -18.61 -5.31 4.87
CA LEU A 136 -19.31 -6.40 4.20
C LEU A 136 -19.62 -7.57 5.15
N SER A 137 -18.71 -7.88 6.08
CA SER A 137 -18.95 -8.86 7.16
C SER A 137 -20.08 -8.42 8.08
N VAL A 138 -20.03 -7.16 8.55
CA VAL A 138 -21.10 -6.57 9.39
C VAL A 138 -22.44 -6.57 8.66
N ALA A 139 -22.43 -6.23 7.36
CA ALA A 139 -23.63 -6.26 6.53
C ALA A 139 -24.24 -7.65 6.46
N ARG A 140 -23.44 -8.70 6.22
CA ARG A 140 -23.91 -10.09 6.20
C ARG A 140 -24.52 -10.51 7.55
N CYS A 141 -23.92 -10.10 8.66
CA CYS A 141 -24.45 -10.34 10.00
C CYS A 141 -25.79 -9.62 10.25
N LEU A 142 -25.90 -8.36 9.82
CA LEU A 142 -27.12 -7.56 9.95
C LEU A 142 -28.26 -8.07 9.05
N CYS A 143 -27.95 -8.62 7.87
CA CYS A 143 -28.95 -9.26 7.01
C CYS A 143 -29.71 -10.38 7.74
N VAL A 144 -28.98 -11.18 8.55
CA VAL A 144 -29.56 -12.30 9.29
C VAL A 144 -30.25 -11.82 10.58
N ALA A 145 -29.64 -10.88 11.31
CA ALA A 145 -30.15 -10.44 12.60
C ALA A 145 -31.32 -9.44 12.51
N LYS A 146 -31.30 -8.51 11.54
CA LYS A 146 -32.23 -7.37 11.45
C LYS A 146 -32.48 -6.95 9.97
N PRO A 147 -33.18 -7.76 9.17
CA PRO A 147 -33.37 -7.51 7.73
C PRO A 147 -34.09 -6.20 7.40
N LEU A 148 -34.97 -5.70 8.27
CA LEU A 148 -35.74 -4.46 8.05
C LEU A 148 -34.90 -3.17 8.10
N LEU A 149 -33.82 -3.16 8.88
CA LEU A 149 -32.92 -2.00 9.01
C LEU A 149 -31.82 -1.97 7.94
N TYR A 150 -31.60 -3.10 7.27
CA TYR A 150 -30.52 -3.31 6.32
C TYR A 150 -30.55 -2.31 5.15
N ARG A 151 -31.74 -2.02 4.62
CA ARG A 151 -31.89 -1.24 3.38
C ARG A 151 -31.51 0.23 3.54
N SER A 152 -31.68 0.85 4.71
CA SER A 152 -31.33 2.27 4.89
C SER A 152 -29.90 2.49 5.38
N PHE A 153 -29.34 1.55 6.12
CA PHE A 153 -27.98 1.66 6.67
C PHE A 153 -26.91 1.53 5.57
N PHE A 154 -27.17 0.67 4.58
CA PHE A 154 -26.17 0.29 3.59
C PHE A 154 -25.78 1.42 2.62
N TYR A 155 -26.72 2.29 2.23
CA TYR A 155 -26.41 3.45 1.38
C TYR A 155 -25.58 4.53 2.09
N ARG A 156 -25.71 4.65 3.42
CA ARG A 156 -25.05 5.70 4.21
C ARG A 156 -23.60 5.34 4.54
N GLU A 157 -23.36 4.09 4.91
CA GLU A 157 -22.02 3.58 5.25
C GLU A 157 -21.13 3.43 4.01
N CYS A 158 -21.69 3.01 2.86
CA CYS A 158 -20.93 2.96 1.60
C CYS A 158 -20.48 4.35 1.13
N GLY A 159 -21.35 5.36 1.27
CA GLY A 159 -20.99 6.74 0.97
C GLY A 159 -19.88 7.29 1.86
N PHE A 160 -19.88 6.90 3.14
CA PHE A 160 -18.85 7.29 4.11
C PHE A 160 -17.49 6.64 3.80
N VAL A 161 -17.46 5.32 3.55
CA VAL A 161 -16.22 4.61 3.16
C VAL A 161 -15.61 5.18 1.88
N TYR A 162 -16.45 5.53 0.91
CA TYR A 162 -16.04 6.21 -0.31
C TYR A 162 -15.44 7.60 -0.04
N HIS A 163 -16.10 8.40 0.81
CA HIS A 163 -15.60 9.73 1.19
C HIS A 163 -14.30 9.67 1.98
N CYS A 164 -14.15 8.73 2.91
CA CYS A 164 -12.91 8.54 3.66
C CYS A 164 -11.76 8.12 2.75
N ASN A 165 -12.00 7.22 1.78
CA ASN A 165 -10.98 6.82 0.82
C ASN A 165 -10.53 7.97 -0.08
N ILE A 166 -11.47 8.74 -0.61
CA ILE A 166 -11.14 9.92 -1.42
C ILE A 166 -10.38 10.96 -0.59
N PHE A 167 -10.80 11.21 0.64
CA PHE A 167 -10.14 12.16 1.52
C PHE A 167 -8.70 11.74 1.86
N SER A 168 -8.48 10.45 2.15
CA SER A 168 -7.14 9.89 2.37
C SER A 168 -6.25 9.98 1.13
N LEU A 169 -6.79 9.66 -0.06
CA LEU A 169 -6.07 9.81 -1.33
C LEU A 169 -5.68 11.26 -1.61
N PHE A 170 -6.61 12.20 -1.41
CA PHE A 170 -6.39 13.62 -1.64
C PHE A 170 -5.32 14.19 -0.69
N HIS A 171 -5.37 13.79 0.59
CA HIS A 171 -4.40 14.25 1.58
C HIS A 171 -2.97 13.81 1.23
N SER A 172 -2.82 12.60 0.72
CA SER A 172 -1.51 12.03 0.40
C SER A 172 -0.94 12.54 -0.91
N LEU A 173 -1.78 12.77 -1.92
CA LEU A 173 -1.39 13.49 -3.14
C LEU A 173 -0.92 14.91 -2.82
N LEU A 174 -1.60 15.58 -1.87
CA LEU A 174 -1.19 16.89 -1.38
C LEU A 174 0.18 16.82 -0.69
N TYR A 175 0.42 15.84 0.20
CA TYR A 175 1.72 15.64 0.84
C TYR A 175 2.84 15.29 -0.14
N ALA A 176 2.55 14.43 -1.13
CA ALA A 176 3.52 14.06 -2.16
C ALA A 176 3.88 15.24 -3.07
N GLY A 177 2.89 16.06 -3.46
CA GLY A 177 3.10 17.28 -4.23
C GLY A 177 3.92 18.33 -3.47
N LEU A 178 3.69 18.47 -2.16
CA LEU A 178 4.50 19.34 -1.28
C LEU A 178 5.94 18.84 -1.11
N GLY A 179 6.15 17.52 -1.05
CA GLY A 179 7.49 16.91 -1.00
C GLY A 179 8.29 17.11 -2.29
N ALA A 180 7.62 17.04 -3.45
CA ALA A 180 8.26 17.24 -4.75
C ALA A 180 8.71 18.69 -4.98
N HIS A 181 7.99 19.68 -4.42
CA HIS A 181 8.34 21.10 -4.54
C HIS A 181 9.41 21.59 -3.55
N GLY A 182 9.76 20.78 -2.54
CA GLY A 182 10.69 21.15 -1.48
C GLY A 182 12.17 20.85 -1.77
N ASN A 183 12.49 20.18 -2.89
CA ASN A 183 13.85 19.71 -3.18
C ASN A 183 14.50 20.37 -4.43
N GLU A 184 13.98 21.51 -4.88
CA GLU A 184 14.73 22.42 -5.77
C GLU A 184 15.67 23.31 -4.93
N GLY A 185 16.58 22.68 -4.19
CA GLY A 185 17.74 23.33 -3.59
C GLY A 185 18.93 23.25 -4.57
N PRO A 186 19.67 24.34 -4.81
CA PRO A 186 20.61 24.43 -5.93
C PRO A 186 21.87 23.60 -5.67
N ILE A 187 21.92 22.38 -6.21
CA ILE A 187 23.19 21.67 -6.45
C ILE A 187 23.66 22.06 -7.86
N GLN A 188 24.04 23.32 -8.00
CA GLN A 188 24.86 23.79 -9.11
C GLN A 188 25.90 24.71 -8.47
N GLN A 189 27.17 24.24 -8.47
CA GLN A 189 28.44 24.92 -8.19
C GLN A 189 29.31 24.07 -7.23
N LEU A 190 29.88 22.98 -7.75
CA LEU A 190 31.25 22.64 -7.39
C LEU A 190 31.93 22.07 -8.66
N HIS A 191 32.68 22.96 -9.30
CA HIS A 191 33.61 22.69 -10.38
C HIS A 191 34.96 23.23 -9.95
#